data_AF-A0AA40F9E4-F1
#
_entry.id   AF-A0AA40F9E4-F1
#
_cell.length_a   1.000
_cell.length_b   1.000
_cell.length_c   1.000
_cell.angle_alpha   90.00
_cell.angle_beta   90.00
_cell.angle_gamma   90.00
#
_symmetry.space_group_name_H-M   'P 1'
#
loop_
_entity.id
_entity.type
_entity.pdbx_description
1 polymer ?
#
loop_
_entity_poly.entity_id
_entity_poly.type
_entity_poly.pdbx_seq_one_letter_code
_entity_poly.pdbx_strand_id
1 'polypeptide(L)'
;MAKGGGRLVQAQKAAKKQHHLAKKQKTSSTIPKPPPTNPQKKKAPQPKSHTAPTIPFSPSDRILLLGEGDLSFAASLATHHHCTALTATVLDASPAALLAKYPHAQPNIDALSTPPHRLLYSLDALKHPPFTVPNPARPVFPWTPARVGAFDRIVFNFPHVGGRSTDVNRQVRANQELLVGFFGSALKSLAPGGKVVVTLFEGEPYTLWNVRDLARHAGLAVERSFRFQAEAYPGYRHARTLGVVRREGGKGEEARGAWRGEERAARSYVFGWGEEGSDDDEAGGEGEGGGKDGKGEPRGKDVDGDKKDEDGRKDTNRTGGADET
;
A
#
# COMPACT_ATOMS: atom_id res chain seq x y z
N MET A 1 28.84 78.46 -16.62
CA MET A 1 28.92 77.59 -15.43
C MET A 1 30.14 76.72 -15.53
N ALA A 2 31.07 76.91 -14.61
CA ALA A 2 32.37 76.25 -14.56
C ALA A 2 32.27 74.82 -14.05
N LYS A 3 33.20 73.96 -14.50
CA LYS A 3 33.94 73.00 -13.66
C LYS A 3 35.17 72.51 -14.42
N GLY A 4 36.34 73.04 -14.03
CA GLY A 4 37.66 72.51 -14.35
C GLY A 4 38.07 71.43 -13.35
N GLY A 5 38.96 70.52 -13.76
CA GLY A 5 40.25 70.30 -13.09
C GLY A 5 40.28 68.92 -12.44
N GLY A 6 41.34 68.11 -12.49
CA GLY A 6 42.68 68.33 -13.02
C GLY A 6 43.41 67.01 -13.31
N ARG A 7 44.63 67.17 -13.82
CA ARG A 7 45.62 66.15 -14.19
C ARG A 7 46.82 66.35 -13.27
N LEU A 8 47.44 65.28 -12.76
CA LEU A 8 48.88 65.23 -12.42
C LEU A 8 49.28 63.72 -12.39
N VAL A 9 50.12 63.22 -13.32
CA VAL A 9 51.58 62.99 -13.19
C VAL A 9 51.86 61.71 -12.37
N GLN A 10 52.62 60.68 -12.77
CA GLN A 10 53.89 60.59 -13.52
C GLN A 10 54.14 59.12 -13.95
N ALA A 11 54.95 58.93 -15.00
CA ALA A 11 55.55 57.65 -15.38
C ALA A 11 57.02 57.59 -14.94
N GLN A 12 57.53 56.41 -14.54
CA GLN A 12 58.96 55.99 -14.49
C GLN A 12 58.99 54.46 -14.26
N LYS A 13 59.37 53.62 -15.24
CA LYS A 13 60.71 53.18 -15.71
C LYS A 13 61.35 52.01 -14.92
N ALA A 14 61.56 50.91 -15.67
CA ALA A 14 62.72 49.98 -15.68
C ALA A 14 63.01 49.11 -14.43
N ALA A 15 63.65 47.94 -14.47
CA ALA A 15 63.97 46.90 -15.45
C ALA A 15 64.76 45.80 -14.69
N LYS A 16 64.78 44.57 -15.25
CA LYS A 16 65.78 43.49 -15.06
C LYS A 16 65.80 42.70 -13.75
N LYS A 17 65.48 41.41 -13.87
CA LYS A 17 66.52 40.36 -13.86
C LYS A 17 66.06 39.11 -14.60
N GLN A 18 66.75 38.82 -15.70
CA GLN A 18 66.79 37.50 -16.34
C GLN A 18 67.78 36.62 -15.57
N HIS A 19 67.47 35.33 -15.43
CA HIS A 19 68.49 34.30 -15.60
C HIS A 19 67.93 33.19 -16.50
N HIS A 20 68.71 32.91 -17.53
CA HIS A 20 68.44 32.02 -18.64
C HIS A 20 69.08 30.64 -18.38
N LEU A 21 68.49 29.63 -19.05
CA LEU A 21 69.11 28.48 -19.71
C LEU A 21 69.58 27.26 -18.89
N ALA A 22 68.93 26.12 -19.16
CA ALA A 22 69.44 25.07 -20.07
C ALA A 22 68.25 24.20 -20.56
N LYS A 23 67.85 24.25 -21.84
CA LYS A 23 68.23 23.34 -22.97
C LYS A 23 67.90 21.85 -22.70
N LYS A 24 67.29 21.06 -23.60
CA LYS A 24 67.12 21.15 -25.05
C LYS A 24 66.07 20.12 -25.56
N GLN A 25 65.57 20.40 -26.77
CA GLN A 25 64.63 19.68 -27.63
C GLN A 25 64.88 18.19 -27.90
N LYS A 26 63.79 17.47 -28.24
CA LYS A 26 63.54 16.56 -29.40
C LYS A 26 62.31 15.70 -29.02
N THR A 27 61.35 15.26 -29.84
CA THR A 27 61.06 15.20 -31.29
C THR A 27 59.61 14.71 -31.38
N SER A 28 58.87 15.14 -32.39
CA SER A 28 57.55 14.65 -32.74
C SER A 28 57.57 13.20 -33.22
N SER A 29 56.71 12.33 -32.67
CA SER A 29 56.08 11.23 -33.40
C SER A 29 54.92 10.62 -32.58
N THR A 30 53.71 11.02 -32.96
CA THR A 30 52.46 10.23 -33.02
C THR A 30 52.47 8.79 -32.48
N ILE A 31 51.74 8.57 -31.37
CA ILE A 31 50.70 7.52 -31.20
C ILE A 31 49.69 8.05 -30.15
N PRO A 32 48.37 8.19 -30.42
CA PRO A 32 47.41 8.60 -29.41
C PRO A 32 47.15 7.46 -28.41
N LYS A 33 47.35 7.73 -27.11
CA LYS A 33 46.82 6.88 -26.02
C LYS A 33 45.29 6.93 -26.05
N PRO A 34 44.58 5.80 -25.99
CA PRO A 34 43.14 5.81 -25.85
C PRO A 34 42.75 6.42 -24.49
N PRO A 35 41.61 7.15 -24.41
CA PRO A 35 41.13 7.71 -23.16
C PRO A 35 40.78 6.58 -22.17
N PRO A 36 40.87 6.81 -20.85
CA PRO A 36 40.41 5.84 -19.88
C PRO A 36 38.88 5.70 -20.00
N THR A 37 38.44 4.68 -20.71
CA THR A 37 37.05 4.23 -20.71
C THR A 37 36.77 3.62 -19.34
N ASN A 38 36.21 4.41 -18.44
CA ASN A 38 35.57 3.89 -17.25
C ASN A 38 34.33 3.10 -17.74
N PRO A 39 34.29 1.76 -17.65
CA PRO A 39 33.11 1.05 -18.07
C PRO A 39 32.06 1.29 -16.98
N GLN A 40 31.19 2.28 -17.21
CA GLN A 40 29.86 2.26 -16.62
C GLN A 40 29.25 0.93 -17.04
N LYS A 41 29.31 -0.06 -16.14
CA LYS A 41 28.46 -1.25 -16.21
C LYS A 41 27.03 -0.73 -16.27
N LYS A 42 26.49 -0.61 -17.47
CA LYS A 42 25.05 -0.61 -17.68
C LYS A 42 24.60 -1.91 -17.02
N LYS A 43 24.00 -1.80 -15.83
CA LYS A 43 23.31 -2.94 -15.22
C LYS A 43 22.35 -3.43 -16.31
N ALA A 44 22.60 -4.63 -16.82
CA ALA A 44 21.62 -5.31 -17.65
C ALA A 44 20.28 -5.26 -16.89
N PRO A 45 19.14 -5.08 -17.57
CA PRO A 45 17.86 -5.23 -16.90
C PRO A 45 17.88 -6.60 -16.23
N GLN A 46 17.89 -6.59 -14.90
CA GLN A 46 17.73 -7.81 -14.11
C GLN A 46 16.49 -8.50 -14.67
N PRO A 47 16.56 -9.79 -15.05
CA PRO A 47 15.37 -10.50 -15.48
C PRO A 47 14.34 -10.32 -14.36
N LYS A 48 13.19 -9.74 -14.67
CA LYS A 48 12.07 -9.67 -13.72
C LYS A 48 11.87 -11.12 -13.27
N SER A 49 12.19 -11.45 -12.03
CA SER A 49 11.96 -12.81 -11.53
C SER A 49 10.46 -13.06 -11.71
N HIS A 50 10.11 -13.98 -12.61
CA HIS A 50 8.73 -14.39 -12.84
C HIS A 50 8.29 -15.28 -11.67
N THR A 51 8.19 -14.68 -10.48
CA THR A 51 7.55 -15.33 -9.33
C THR A 51 6.08 -15.49 -9.67
N ALA A 52 5.57 -16.72 -9.57
CA ALA A 52 4.17 -17.01 -9.82
C ALA A 52 3.27 -16.02 -9.05
N PRO A 53 2.24 -15.45 -9.68
CA PRO A 53 1.36 -14.51 -9.01
C PRO A 53 0.63 -15.18 -7.85
N THR A 54 0.55 -14.48 -6.73
CA THR A 54 -0.27 -14.91 -5.60
C THR A 54 -1.69 -14.38 -5.79
N ILE A 55 -2.66 -15.28 -5.85
CA ILE A 55 -4.09 -14.94 -5.90
C ILE A 55 -4.70 -15.22 -4.52
N PRO A 56 -5.14 -14.20 -3.75
CA PRO A 56 -5.58 -14.38 -2.37
C PRO A 56 -7.06 -14.79 -2.28
N PHE A 57 -7.63 -15.39 -3.33
CA PHE A 57 -9.03 -15.80 -3.41
C PHE A 57 -9.15 -17.21 -4.01
N SER A 58 -10.20 -17.92 -3.61
CA SER A 58 -10.66 -19.16 -4.25
C SER A 58 -11.86 -18.87 -5.18
N PRO A 59 -12.07 -19.65 -6.26
CA PRO A 59 -13.29 -19.56 -7.09
C PRO A 59 -14.62 -19.66 -6.31
N SER A 60 -14.59 -20.32 -5.15
CA SER A 60 -15.72 -20.52 -4.25
C SER A 60 -15.91 -19.43 -3.19
N ASP A 61 -14.95 -18.50 -3.03
CA ASP A 61 -15.05 -17.45 -2.03
C ASP A 61 -16.21 -16.52 -2.35
N ARG A 62 -16.94 -16.06 -1.32
CA ARG A 62 -17.85 -14.93 -1.43
C ARG A 62 -17.04 -13.66 -1.31
N ILE A 63 -16.91 -12.92 -2.41
CA ILE A 63 -16.00 -11.78 -2.51
C ILE A 63 -16.79 -10.47 -2.62
N LEU A 64 -16.48 -9.51 -1.76
CA LEU A 64 -16.93 -8.13 -1.86
C LEU A 64 -15.77 -7.26 -2.36
N LEU A 65 -15.95 -6.58 -3.50
CA LEU A 65 -14.99 -5.62 -4.03
C LEU A 65 -15.53 -4.21 -3.79
N LEU A 66 -14.80 -3.44 -2.98
CA LEU A 66 -15.18 -2.08 -2.60
C LEU A 66 -14.43 -1.05 -3.43
N GLY A 67 -15.18 -0.07 -3.97
CA GLY A 67 -14.61 1.07 -4.69
C GLY A 67 -13.97 0.72 -6.03
N GLU A 68 -14.58 -0.20 -6.79
CA GLU A 68 -14.12 -0.52 -8.13
C GLU A 68 -14.17 0.73 -9.04
N GLY A 69 -13.18 0.85 -9.91
CA GLY A 69 -13.10 1.90 -10.93
C GLY A 69 -13.86 1.50 -12.18
N ASP A 70 -13.12 1.14 -13.23
CA ASP A 70 -13.70 0.70 -14.51
C ASP A 70 -14.18 -0.76 -14.50
N LEU A 71 -14.24 -1.41 -13.33
CA LEU A 71 -14.65 -2.80 -13.11
C LEU A 71 -13.77 -3.86 -13.77
N SER A 72 -12.61 -3.49 -14.33
CA SER A 72 -11.74 -4.44 -15.03
C SER A 72 -11.16 -5.53 -14.12
N PHE A 73 -10.88 -5.20 -12.84
CA PHE A 73 -10.44 -6.17 -11.85
C PHE A 73 -11.55 -7.19 -11.57
N ALA A 74 -12.74 -6.72 -11.22
CA ALA A 74 -13.91 -7.57 -11.00
C ALA A 74 -14.22 -8.47 -12.21
N ALA A 75 -14.20 -7.93 -13.43
CA ALA A 75 -14.43 -8.70 -14.65
C ALA A 75 -13.38 -9.80 -14.86
N SER A 76 -12.12 -9.54 -14.54
CA SER A 76 -11.05 -10.53 -14.58
C SER A 76 -11.27 -11.65 -13.57
N LEU A 77 -11.71 -11.32 -12.34
CA LEU A 77 -12.05 -12.33 -11.33
C LEU A 77 -13.19 -13.24 -11.79
N ALA A 78 -14.23 -12.67 -12.41
CA ALA A 78 -15.38 -13.42 -12.92
C ALA A 78 -14.97 -14.37 -14.05
N THR A 79 -14.27 -13.84 -15.05
CA THR A 79 -14.04 -14.54 -16.33
C THR A 79 -12.80 -15.41 -16.34
N HIS A 80 -11.72 -14.99 -15.69
CA HIS A 80 -10.42 -15.67 -15.73
C HIS A 80 -10.14 -16.48 -14.47
N HIS A 81 -10.46 -15.95 -13.30
CA HIS A 81 -10.27 -16.65 -12.02
C HIS A 81 -11.49 -17.49 -11.60
N HIS A 82 -12.55 -17.47 -12.39
CA HIS A 82 -13.79 -18.22 -12.20
C HIS A 82 -14.42 -18.02 -10.81
N CYS A 83 -14.22 -16.85 -10.20
CA CYS A 83 -14.87 -16.49 -8.94
C CYS A 83 -16.37 -16.35 -9.16
N THR A 84 -17.15 -17.24 -8.57
CA THR A 84 -18.59 -17.35 -8.86
C THR A 84 -19.46 -16.38 -8.03
N ALA A 85 -19.07 -16.09 -6.79
CA ALA A 85 -19.85 -15.29 -5.85
C ALA A 85 -19.25 -13.88 -5.63
N LEU A 86 -19.22 -13.08 -6.70
CA LEU A 86 -18.67 -11.71 -6.69
C LEU A 86 -19.77 -10.66 -6.43
N THR A 87 -19.52 -9.76 -5.49
CA THR A 87 -20.25 -8.49 -5.33
C THR A 87 -19.28 -7.34 -5.59
N ALA A 88 -19.32 -6.77 -6.78
CA ALA A 88 -18.55 -5.59 -7.14
C ALA A 88 -19.35 -4.31 -6.81
N THR A 89 -18.68 -3.29 -6.30
CA THR A 89 -19.34 -2.05 -5.88
C THR A 89 -18.60 -0.84 -6.39
N VAL A 90 -19.36 0.16 -6.83
CA VAL A 90 -18.84 1.43 -7.34
C VAL A 90 -19.50 2.60 -6.65
N LEU A 91 -18.77 3.71 -6.51
CA LEU A 91 -19.30 4.95 -5.94
C LEU A 91 -20.23 5.68 -6.92
N ASP A 92 -20.07 5.44 -8.23
CA ASP A 92 -20.89 6.03 -9.28
C ASP A 92 -22.37 5.68 -9.11
N ALA A 93 -23.24 6.65 -9.43
CA ALA A 93 -24.66 6.53 -9.11
C ALA A 93 -25.43 5.56 -10.00
N SER A 94 -24.96 5.35 -11.24
CA SER A 94 -25.63 4.54 -12.25
C SER A 94 -24.63 4.04 -13.31
N PRO A 95 -25.02 3.05 -14.14
CA PRO A 95 -24.20 2.61 -15.26
C PRO A 95 -23.80 3.77 -16.19
N ALA A 96 -24.73 4.69 -16.47
CA ALA A 96 -24.47 5.85 -17.32
C ALA A 96 -23.43 6.81 -16.70
N ALA A 97 -23.48 7.05 -15.38
CA ALA A 97 -22.48 7.87 -14.69
C ALA A 97 -21.09 7.22 -14.70
N LEU A 98 -21.04 5.89 -14.51
CA LEU A 98 -19.79 5.12 -14.59
C LEU A 98 -19.21 5.16 -16.01
N LEU A 99 -20.01 4.93 -17.04
CA LEU A 99 -19.58 4.97 -18.44
C LEU A 99 -19.17 6.37 -18.90
N ALA A 100 -19.74 7.43 -18.33
CA ALA A 100 -19.27 8.79 -18.59
C ALA A 100 -17.81 9.02 -18.13
N LYS A 101 -17.39 8.33 -17.05
CA LYS A 101 -15.99 8.32 -16.58
C LYS A 101 -15.12 7.30 -17.31
N TYR A 102 -15.68 6.13 -17.60
CA TYR A 102 -14.98 5.00 -18.25
C TYR A 102 -15.79 4.47 -19.44
N PRO A 103 -15.73 5.13 -20.60
CA PRO A 103 -16.53 4.73 -21.77
C PRO A 103 -16.24 3.29 -22.24
N HIS A 104 -15.05 2.77 -21.95
CA HIS A 104 -14.61 1.42 -22.28
C HIS A 104 -15.07 0.35 -21.28
N ALA A 105 -15.75 0.70 -20.19
CA ALA A 105 -16.13 -0.25 -19.14
C ALA A 105 -17.35 -1.12 -19.47
N GLN A 106 -18.04 -0.86 -20.59
CA GLN A 106 -19.26 -1.62 -20.96
C GLN A 106 -19.06 -3.14 -20.93
N PRO A 107 -17.99 -3.72 -21.54
CA PRO A 107 -17.78 -5.17 -21.48
C PRO A 107 -17.56 -5.69 -20.05
N ASN A 108 -16.99 -4.87 -19.15
CA ASN A 108 -16.78 -5.25 -17.76
C ASN A 108 -18.11 -5.26 -16.98
N ILE A 109 -19.02 -4.31 -17.27
CA ILE A 109 -20.38 -4.31 -16.73
C ILE A 109 -21.13 -5.55 -17.20
N ASP A 110 -21.04 -5.87 -18.49
CA ASP A 110 -21.72 -7.02 -19.08
C ASP A 110 -21.25 -8.34 -18.43
N ALA A 111 -19.94 -8.50 -18.22
CA ALA A 111 -19.36 -9.66 -17.54
C ALA A 111 -19.90 -9.86 -16.12
N LEU A 112 -20.26 -8.78 -15.41
CA LEU A 112 -20.75 -8.80 -14.04
C LEU A 112 -22.28 -8.78 -13.93
N SER A 113 -22.99 -8.60 -15.04
CA SER A 113 -24.45 -8.55 -15.08
C SER A 113 -25.09 -9.94 -15.09
N THR A 114 -24.29 -10.99 -15.27
CA THR A 114 -24.76 -12.38 -15.26
C THR A 114 -24.73 -12.97 -13.84
N PRO A 115 -25.80 -13.68 -13.40
CA PRO A 115 -25.76 -14.40 -12.14
C PRO A 115 -24.62 -15.44 -12.11
N PRO A 116 -23.97 -15.66 -10.95
CA PRO A 116 -24.35 -15.22 -9.60
C PRO A 116 -23.76 -13.86 -9.18
N HIS A 117 -23.12 -13.13 -10.09
CA HIS A 117 -22.46 -11.88 -9.76
C HIS A 117 -23.45 -10.76 -9.45
N ARG A 118 -23.00 -9.79 -8.66
CA ARG A 118 -23.77 -8.61 -8.28
C ARG A 118 -22.92 -7.37 -8.50
N LEU A 119 -23.49 -6.39 -9.18
CA LEU A 119 -22.89 -5.06 -9.34
C LEU A 119 -23.77 -4.03 -8.63
N LEU A 120 -23.22 -3.35 -7.62
CA LEU A 120 -23.91 -2.35 -6.81
C LEU A 120 -23.36 -0.95 -7.08
N TYR A 121 -24.26 -0.01 -7.30
CA TYR A 121 -23.96 1.41 -7.53
C TYR A 121 -24.21 2.24 -6.26
N SER A 122 -23.69 3.47 -6.23
CA SER A 122 -23.86 4.42 -5.11
C SER A 122 -23.39 3.88 -3.76
N LEU A 123 -22.40 3.00 -3.73
CA LEU A 123 -21.95 2.38 -2.49
C LEU A 123 -20.67 3.05 -1.98
N ASP A 124 -20.78 3.74 -0.85
CA ASP A 124 -19.64 4.29 -0.12
C ASP A 124 -19.03 3.20 0.77
N ALA A 125 -17.75 2.86 0.53
CA ALA A 125 -17.02 1.86 1.28
C ALA A 125 -16.98 2.12 2.79
N LEU A 126 -17.16 3.36 3.26
CA LEU A 126 -17.11 3.73 4.67
C LEU A 126 -18.50 3.72 5.33
N LYS A 127 -19.58 3.81 4.55
CA LYS A 127 -20.92 4.17 5.04
C LYS A 127 -22.04 3.27 4.52
N HIS A 128 -21.73 2.07 4.07
CA HIS A 128 -22.76 1.12 3.63
C HIS A 128 -23.33 0.30 4.80
N PRO A 129 -24.60 -0.15 4.72
CA PRO A 129 -25.14 -1.13 5.65
C PRO A 129 -24.31 -2.42 5.64
N PRO A 130 -24.12 -3.09 6.79
CA PRO A 130 -23.42 -4.37 6.83
C PRO A 130 -24.10 -5.43 5.97
N PHE A 131 -23.33 -6.17 5.18
CA PHE A 131 -23.81 -7.36 4.51
C PHE A 131 -23.70 -8.55 5.45
N THR A 132 -24.85 -9.07 5.87
CA THR A 132 -24.89 -10.16 6.85
C THR A 132 -25.79 -11.29 6.40
N VAL A 133 -25.47 -12.49 6.85
CA VAL A 133 -26.26 -13.71 6.65
C VAL A 133 -26.65 -14.30 8.00
N PRO A 134 -27.71 -15.13 8.08
CA PRO A 134 -28.01 -15.88 9.29
C PRO A 134 -26.78 -16.66 9.77
N ASN A 135 -26.51 -16.64 11.07
CA ASN A 135 -25.37 -17.36 11.61
C ASN A 135 -25.66 -18.87 11.62
N PRO A 136 -24.91 -19.69 10.84
CA PRO A 136 -25.15 -21.12 10.76
C PRO A 136 -24.86 -21.84 12.09
N ALA A 137 -24.04 -21.25 12.98
CA ALA A 137 -23.72 -21.82 14.29
C ALA A 137 -24.82 -21.55 15.33
N ARG A 138 -25.78 -20.67 15.05
CA ARG A 138 -26.80 -20.26 16.03
C ARG A 138 -27.71 -21.38 16.52
N PRO A 139 -28.20 -22.32 15.68
CA PRO A 139 -28.97 -23.46 16.16
C PRO A 139 -28.18 -24.36 17.11
N VAL A 140 -26.85 -24.37 16.98
CA VAL A 140 -25.93 -25.17 17.81
C VAL A 140 -25.59 -24.43 19.11
N PHE A 141 -25.37 -23.11 19.04
CA PHE A 141 -24.95 -22.27 20.15
C PHE A 141 -25.84 -21.04 20.27
N PRO A 142 -26.89 -21.06 21.11
CA PRO A 142 -27.92 -20.01 21.19
C PRO A 142 -27.38 -18.63 21.58
N TRP A 143 -26.23 -18.58 22.26
CA TRP A 143 -25.56 -17.34 22.67
C TRP A 143 -24.78 -16.67 21.51
N THR A 144 -24.57 -17.37 20.40
CA THR A 144 -23.87 -16.77 19.26
C THR A 144 -24.74 -15.72 18.56
N PRO A 145 -24.13 -14.69 17.95
CA PRO A 145 -24.87 -13.64 17.26
C PRO A 145 -25.82 -14.20 16.20
N ALA A 146 -27.01 -13.61 16.06
CA ALA A 146 -28.02 -14.13 15.14
C ALA A 146 -27.60 -14.05 13.66
N ARG A 147 -26.75 -13.08 13.33
CA ARG A 147 -26.18 -12.88 12.00
C ARG A 147 -24.68 -12.72 12.09
N VAL A 148 -24.00 -13.07 11.01
CA VAL A 148 -22.56 -12.86 10.81
C VAL A 148 -22.32 -12.20 9.47
N GLY A 149 -21.12 -11.69 9.24
CA GLY A 149 -20.75 -11.12 7.94
C GLY A 149 -20.92 -12.13 6.80
N ALA A 150 -21.26 -11.62 5.62
CA ALA A 150 -21.61 -12.41 4.45
C ALA A 150 -20.41 -12.81 3.57
N PHE A 151 -19.23 -12.23 3.77
CA PHE A 151 -18.13 -12.34 2.80
C PHE A 151 -16.87 -12.99 3.38
N ASP A 152 -16.29 -13.90 2.61
CA ASP A 152 -15.04 -14.58 2.93
C ASP A 152 -13.83 -13.71 2.57
N ARG A 153 -13.99 -12.87 1.54
CA ARG A 153 -12.99 -11.89 1.10
C ARG A 153 -13.63 -10.52 0.95
N ILE A 154 -13.03 -9.50 1.56
CA ILE A 154 -13.38 -8.09 1.31
C ILE A 154 -12.13 -7.40 0.77
N VAL A 155 -12.22 -6.83 -0.43
CA VAL A 155 -11.07 -6.26 -1.14
C VAL A 155 -11.26 -4.76 -1.35
N PHE A 156 -10.23 -3.98 -1.05
CA PHE A 156 -10.17 -2.57 -1.41
C PHE A 156 -8.84 -2.24 -2.08
N ASN A 157 -8.86 -2.14 -3.40
CA ASN A 157 -7.68 -1.92 -4.21
C ASN A 157 -7.42 -0.42 -4.40
N PHE A 158 -6.20 0.00 -4.07
CA PHE A 158 -5.70 1.37 -4.24
C PHE A 158 -6.60 2.47 -3.67
N PRO A 159 -7.11 2.33 -2.43
CA PRO A 159 -7.95 3.36 -1.81
C PRO A 159 -7.22 4.70 -1.72
N HIS A 160 -7.88 5.78 -2.15
CA HIS A 160 -7.33 7.13 -2.05
C HIS A 160 -8.45 8.19 -2.02
N VAL A 161 -8.32 9.24 -1.19
CA VAL A 161 -9.36 10.30 -1.05
C VAL A 161 -9.37 11.34 -2.17
N GLY A 162 -8.30 11.38 -2.97
CA GLY A 162 -8.25 12.08 -4.26
C GLY A 162 -7.75 13.53 -4.26
N GLY A 163 -6.58 13.81 -3.68
CA GLY A 163 -5.91 15.12 -3.89
C GLY A 163 -6.59 16.30 -3.19
N ARG A 164 -7.26 16.06 -2.05
CA ARG A 164 -8.00 17.07 -1.27
C ARG A 164 -7.12 18.19 -0.70
N SER A 165 -5.80 18.05 -0.78
CA SER A 165 -4.82 19.04 -0.33
C SER A 165 -3.49 18.84 -1.06
N THR A 166 -2.69 19.90 -1.18
CA THR A 166 -1.28 19.82 -1.62
C THR A 166 -0.34 19.54 -0.44
N ASP A 167 -0.81 19.71 0.81
CA ASP A 167 -0.04 19.39 2.01
C ASP A 167 0.04 17.87 2.20
N VAL A 168 1.27 17.35 2.21
CA VAL A 168 1.54 15.91 2.33
C VAL A 168 0.95 15.32 3.60
N ASN A 169 1.10 15.99 4.74
CA ASN A 169 0.63 15.48 6.03
C ASN A 169 -0.91 15.46 6.11
N ARG A 170 -1.59 16.45 5.54
CA ARG A 170 -3.05 16.45 5.43
C ARG A 170 -3.53 15.33 4.50
N GLN A 171 -2.83 15.08 3.39
CA GLN A 171 -3.14 13.95 2.51
C GLN A 171 -2.91 12.60 3.19
N VAL A 172 -1.82 12.43 3.94
CA VAL A 172 -1.56 11.21 4.71
C VAL A 172 -2.70 10.98 5.70
N ARG A 173 -3.05 11.96 6.54
CA ARG A 173 -4.14 11.81 7.52
C ARG A 173 -5.48 11.47 6.87
N ALA A 174 -5.84 12.15 5.78
CA ALA A 174 -7.11 11.88 5.11
C ALA A 174 -7.16 10.46 4.50
N ASN A 175 -6.04 9.94 3.98
CA ASN A 175 -5.98 8.56 3.49
C ASN A 175 -5.95 7.52 4.62
N GLN A 176 -5.35 7.85 5.77
CA GLN A 176 -5.44 7.03 6.98
C GLN A 176 -6.87 6.94 7.50
N GLU A 177 -7.57 8.08 7.58
CA GLU A 177 -9.00 8.13 7.95
C GLU A 177 -9.88 7.29 7.02
N LEU A 178 -9.60 7.31 5.71
CA LEU A 178 -10.25 6.46 4.71
C LEU A 178 -10.07 4.98 5.06
N LEU A 179 -8.84 4.54 5.34
CA LEU A 179 -8.54 3.14 5.66
C LEU A 179 -9.17 2.72 7.00
N VAL A 180 -9.12 3.57 8.03
CA VAL A 180 -9.77 3.31 9.33
C VAL A 180 -11.28 3.16 9.16
N GLY A 181 -11.91 4.07 8.41
CA GLY A 181 -13.34 4.00 8.12
C GLY A 181 -13.72 2.73 7.35
N PHE A 182 -12.89 2.35 6.38
CA PHE A 182 -13.04 1.10 5.62
C PHE A 182 -12.91 -0.14 6.52
N PHE A 183 -11.90 -0.25 7.37
CA PHE A 183 -11.78 -1.42 8.25
C PHE A 183 -13.00 -1.54 9.17
N GLY A 184 -13.47 -0.41 9.72
CA GLY A 184 -14.67 -0.38 10.57
C GLY A 184 -15.96 -0.81 9.87
N SER A 185 -16.14 -0.52 8.57
CA SER A 185 -17.31 -0.97 7.79
C SER A 185 -17.15 -2.42 7.29
N ALA A 186 -15.95 -2.78 6.82
CA ALA A 186 -15.63 -4.10 6.27
C ALA A 186 -15.83 -5.20 7.32
N LEU A 187 -15.34 -5.00 8.55
CA LEU A 187 -15.45 -5.98 9.63
C LEU A 187 -16.88 -6.40 9.94
N LYS A 188 -17.85 -5.49 9.78
CA LYS A 188 -19.28 -5.79 10.00
C LYS A 188 -19.87 -6.71 8.93
N SER A 189 -19.22 -6.79 7.77
CA SER A 189 -19.61 -7.64 6.64
C SER A 189 -18.70 -8.86 6.47
N LEU A 190 -17.65 -8.97 7.28
CA LEU A 190 -16.65 -10.04 7.20
C LEU A 190 -17.16 -11.31 7.89
N ALA A 191 -17.15 -12.42 7.17
CA ALA A 191 -17.53 -13.71 7.72
C ALA A 191 -16.53 -14.18 8.80
N PRO A 192 -16.94 -15.08 9.71
CA PRO A 192 -16.00 -15.75 10.61
C PRO A 192 -14.89 -16.42 9.81
N GLY A 193 -13.62 -16.14 10.15
CA GLY A 193 -12.46 -16.63 9.40
C GLY A 193 -12.18 -15.93 8.07
N GLY A 194 -13.05 -15.02 7.62
CA GLY A 194 -12.87 -14.22 6.42
C GLY A 194 -11.64 -13.31 6.51
N LYS A 195 -11.13 -12.86 5.36
CA LYS A 195 -9.97 -11.97 5.25
C LYS A 195 -10.29 -10.67 4.52
N VAL A 196 -9.62 -9.61 4.94
CA VAL A 196 -9.61 -8.32 4.25
C VAL A 196 -8.34 -8.22 3.40
N VAL A 197 -8.44 -7.76 2.16
CA VAL A 197 -7.30 -7.55 1.27
C VAL A 197 -7.23 -6.08 0.89
N VAL A 198 -6.11 -5.43 1.20
CA VAL A 198 -5.87 -4.04 0.78
C VAL A 198 -4.63 -4.01 -0.10
N THR A 199 -4.75 -3.37 -1.26
CA THR A 199 -3.62 -3.19 -2.19
C THR A 199 -3.23 -1.72 -2.24
N LEU A 200 -1.95 -1.42 -2.05
CA LEU A 200 -1.39 -0.07 -2.11
C LEU A 200 -0.18 -0.03 -3.05
N PHE A 201 0.11 1.14 -3.61
CA PHE A 201 1.41 1.35 -4.26
C PHE A 201 2.54 1.30 -3.23
N GLU A 202 3.73 0.89 -3.66
CA GLU A 202 4.93 0.93 -2.83
C GLU A 202 5.58 2.33 -2.90
N GLY A 203 6.27 2.70 -1.82
CA GLY A 203 6.92 4.01 -1.66
C GLY A 203 6.01 5.11 -1.12
N GLU A 204 6.60 6.28 -0.89
CA GLU A 204 5.87 7.44 -0.38
C GLU A 204 4.87 8.00 -1.42
N PRO A 205 3.73 8.57 -0.97
CA PRO A 205 3.31 8.73 0.42
C PRO A 205 2.60 7.50 1.01
N TYR A 206 2.41 6.42 0.26
CA TYR A 206 1.60 5.26 0.67
C TYR A 206 2.19 4.50 1.86
N THR A 207 3.52 4.44 1.95
CA THR A 207 4.23 3.87 3.10
C THR A 207 3.92 4.62 4.40
N LEU A 208 3.76 5.95 4.34
CA LEU A 208 3.44 6.79 5.51
C LEU A 208 2.03 6.53 6.05
N TRP A 209 1.16 5.87 5.30
CA TRP A 209 -0.19 5.57 5.77
C TRP A 209 -0.20 4.45 6.81
N ASN A 210 0.84 3.61 6.82
CA ASN A 210 1.03 2.56 7.81
C ASN A 210 -0.18 1.61 7.96
N VAL A 211 -0.61 1.02 6.83
CA VAL A 211 -1.83 0.21 6.74
C VAL A 211 -1.85 -0.97 7.72
N ARG A 212 -0.69 -1.54 8.07
CA ARG A 212 -0.56 -2.63 9.04
C ARG A 212 -1.03 -2.19 10.43
N ASP A 213 -0.55 -1.05 10.90
CA ASP A 213 -0.91 -0.52 12.21
C ASP A 213 -2.36 -0.05 12.25
N LEU A 214 -2.87 0.55 11.17
CA LEU A 214 -4.28 0.91 11.06
C LEU A 214 -5.19 -0.32 11.16
N ALA A 215 -4.84 -1.42 10.49
CA ALA A 215 -5.58 -2.68 10.57
C ALA A 215 -5.51 -3.26 11.99
N ARG A 216 -4.34 -3.20 12.64
CA ARG A 216 -4.16 -3.65 14.04
C ARG A 216 -5.10 -2.92 14.99
N HIS A 217 -5.21 -1.60 14.87
CA HIS A 217 -6.14 -0.81 15.68
C HIS A 217 -7.62 -1.11 15.39
N ALA A 218 -7.93 -1.71 14.24
CA ALA A 218 -9.28 -2.20 13.92
C ALA A 218 -9.53 -3.65 14.41
N GLY A 219 -8.56 -4.32 15.04
CA GLY A 219 -8.68 -5.70 15.51
C GLY A 219 -8.29 -6.77 14.48
N LEU A 220 -7.55 -6.38 13.44
CA LEU A 220 -7.02 -7.28 12.42
C LEU A 220 -5.52 -7.49 12.57
N ALA A 221 -5.01 -8.67 12.23
CA ALA A 221 -3.59 -8.92 12.08
C ALA A 221 -3.24 -9.11 10.60
N VAL A 222 -2.03 -8.72 10.20
CA VAL A 222 -1.51 -9.08 8.87
C VAL A 222 -1.15 -10.56 8.92
N GLU A 223 -1.65 -11.34 7.97
CA GLU A 223 -1.26 -12.75 7.84
C GLU A 223 -0.14 -12.94 6.83
N ARG A 224 -0.12 -12.10 5.79
CA ARG A 224 0.91 -12.09 4.75
C ARG A 224 0.78 -10.84 3.89
N SER A 225 1.85 -10.56 3.16
CA SER A 225 1.82 -9.60 2.06
C SER A 225 2.51 -10.17 0.82
N PHE A 226 2.11 -9.72 -0.36
CA PHE A 226 2.73 -10.14 -1.61
C PHE A 226 2.66 -9.03 -2.65
N ARG A 227 3.56 -9.09 -3.64
CA ARG A 227 3.57 -8.14 -4.75
C ARG A 227 2.30 -8.29 -5.58
N PHE A 228 1.59 -7.19 -5.79
CA PHE A 228 0.46 -7.16 -6.73
C PHE A 228 1.02 -7.18 -8.16
N GLN A 229 0.59 -8.17 -8.95
CA GLN A 229 0.98 -8.33 -10.34
C GLN A 229 -0.24 -8.08 -11.22
N ALA A 230 -0.30 -6.91 -11.86
CA ALA A 230 -1.44 -6.51 -12.69
C ALA A 230 -1.70 -7.52 -13.82
N GLU A 231 -0.64 -8.12 -14.37
CA GLU A 231 -0.67 -9.10 -15.44
C GLU A 231 -1.36 -10.41 -15.05
N ALA A 232 -1.52 -10.69 -13.74
CA ALA A 232 -2.28 -11.83 -13.25
C ALA A 232 -3.80 -11.65 -13.41
N TYR A 233 -4.24 -10.46 -13.81
CA TYR A 233 -5.64 -10.12 -14.03
C TYR A 233 -5.82 -9.67 -15.48
N PRO A 234 -6.05 -10.60 -16.43
CA PRO A 234 -6.25 -10.26 -17.83
C PRO A 234 -7.35 -9.20 -18.00
N GLY A 235 -7.05 -8.15 -18.78
CA GLY A 235 -7.94 -7.02 -19.03
C GLY A 235 -7.93 -5.93 -17.95
N TYR A 236 -7.26 -6.14 -16.81
CA TYR A 236 -7.13 -5.14 -15.75
C TYR A 236 -6.45 -3.87 -16.25
N ARG A 237 -7.05 -2.73 -15.92
CA ARG A 237 -6.45 -1.40 -16.09
C ARG A 237 -6.62 -0.61 -14.82
N HIS A 238 -5.55 0.04 -14.39
CA HIS A 238 -5.64 0.88 -13.20
C HIS A 238 -6.42 2.15 -13.53
N ALA A 239 -7.52 2.40 -12.81
CA ALA A 239 -8.42 3.52 -13.04
C ALA A 239 -8.61 4.35 -11.76
N ARG A 240 -8.56 5.69 -11.88
CA ARG A 240 -8.83 6.61 -10.78
C ARG A 240 -10.33 6.91 -10.71
N THR A 241 -10.94 6.82 -9.53
CA THR A 241 -12.39 7.07 -9.29
C THR A 241 -12.86 8.50 -9.55
N LEU A 242 -11.92 9.45 -9.64
CA LEU A 242 -12.16 10.83 -10.08
C LEU A 242 -12.14 11.01 -11.61
N GLY A 243 -12.03 9.92 -12.38
CA GLY A 243 -11.96 9.93 -13.84
C GLY A 243 -10.57 10.24 -14.39
N VAL A 244 -10.45 10.18 -15.72
CA VAL A 244 -9.25 10.61 -16.45
C VAL A 244 -9.06 12.12 -16.22
N VAL A 245 -7.87 12.52 -15.78
CA VAL A 245 -7.51 13.95 -15.70
C VAL A 245 -7.50 14.51 -17.11
N ARG A 246 -8.62 15.08 -17.56
CA ARG A 246 -8.69 15.81 -18.82
C ARG A 246 -8.02 17.16 -18.59
N ARG A 247 -6.95 17.45 -19.34
CA ARG A 247 -6.45 18.83 -19.45
C ARG A 247 -7.58 19.68 -20.03
N GLU A 248 -7.88 20.79 -19.38
CA GLU A 248 -8.86 21.76 -19.87
C GLU A 248 -8.49 22.20 -21.30
N GLY A 249 -9.38 21.93 -22.27
CA GLY A 249 -9.23 22.36 -23.67
C GLY A 249 -8.83 21.31 -24.73
N GLY A 250 -8.62 20.03 -24.40
CA GLY A 250 -8.22 19.02 -25.39
C GLY A 250 -9.39 18.16 -25.92
N LYS A 251 -9.73 18.29 -27.21
CA LYS A 251 -10.58 17.31 -27.92
C LYS A 251 -9.85 15.96 -27.99
N GLY A 252 -10.46 14.96 -27.37
CA GLY A 252 -10.36 13.53 -27.67
C GLY A 252 -8.99 12.99 -28.08
N GLU A 253 -8.12 12.72 -27.09
CA GLU A 253 -7.18 11.61 -27.09
C GLU A 253 -6.57 11.50 -25.68
N GLU A 254 -6.40 10.28 -25.16
CA GLU A 254 -5.58 10.06 -23.97
C GLU A 254 -4.17 10.59 -24.27
N ALA A 255 -3.68 11.52 -23.46
CA ALA A 255 -2.34 12.04 -23.65
C ALA A 255 -1.35 10.87 -23.68
N ARG A 256 -0.63 10.68 -24.79
CA ARG A 256 0.51 9.75 -24.88
C ARG A 256 1.50 10.10 -23.76
N GLY A 257 1.48 9.33 -22.68
CA GLY A 257 2.15 9.65 -21.41
C GLY A 257 1.23 9.68 -20.18
N ALA A 258 -0.05 9.32 -20.33
CA ALA A 258 -1.00 9.14 -19.24
C ALA A 258 -0.42 8.19 -18.18
N TRP A 259 -0.48 8.61 -16.92
CA TRP A 259 -0.03 7.86 -15.76
C TRP A 259 -0.65 6.45 -15.76
N ARG A 260 0.19 5.42 -15.86
CA ARG A 260 -0.20 4.00 -15.82
C ARG A 260 0.05 3.42 -14.44
N GLY A 261 -1.01 3.23 -13.67
CA GLY A 261 -0.88 2.68 -12.32
C GLY A 261 -0.36 1.24 -12.33
N GLU A 262 -0.72 0.45 -13.35
CA GLU A 262 -0.32 -0.94 -13.52
C GLU A 262 1.20 -1.16 -13.65
N GLU A 263 1.95 -0.15 -14.07
CA GLU A 263 3.42 -0.23 -14.18
C GLU A 263 4.13 0.07 -12.85
N ARG A 264 3.41 0.59 -11.85
CA ARG A 264 3.99 0.93 -10.54
C ARG A 264 4.06 -0.31 -9.65
N ALA A 265 5.13 -0.39 -8.86
CA ALA A 265 5.24 -1.39 -7.81
C ALA A 265 4.09 -1.22 -6.79
N ALA A 266 3.44 -2.33 -6.47
CA ALA A 266 2.30 -2.38 -5.58
C ALA A 266 2.33 -3.66 -4.74
N ARG A 267 1.75 -3.59 -3.56
CA ARG A 267 1.69 -4.69 -2.58
C ARG A 267 0.28 -4.87 -2.06
N SER A 268 -0.15 -6.12 -2.01
CA SER A 268 -1.39 -6.54 -1.38
C SER A 268 -1.08 -7.09 0.01
N TYR A 269 -1.87 -6.68 0.99
CA TYR A 269 -1.82 -7.14 2.38
C TYR A 269 -3.09 -7.93 2.68
N VAL A 270 -2.94 -9.14 3.21
CA VAL A 270 -4.06 -9.98 3.64
C VAL A 270 -4.15 -9.90 5.16
N PHE A 271 -5.31 -9.48 5.64
CA PHE A 271 -5.60 -9.29 7.05
C PHE A 271 -6.64 -10.29 7.53
N GLY A 272 -6.40 -10.93 8.67
CA GLY A 272 -7.35 -11.81 9.37
C GLY A 272 -7.73 -11.27 10.74
N TRP A 273 -8.72 -11.90 11.37
CA TRP A 273 -9.02 -11.68 12.79
C TRP A 273 -7.78 -11.99 13.63
N GLY A 274 -7.38 -11.07 14.52
CA GLY A 274 -6.10 -11.18 15.21
C GLY A 274 -6.02 -12.24 16.31
N GLU A 275 -5.07 -13.17 16.17
CA GLU A 275 -3.96 -13.42 17.10
C GLU A 275 -2.66 -13.49 16.26
N GLU A 276 -1.54 -12.97 16.77
CA GLU A 276 -0.27 -12.78 16.04
C GLU A 276 0.23 -14.07 15.36
N GLY A 277 0.30 -14.07 14.03
CA GLY A 277 1.15 -14.99 13.27
C GLY A 277 2.55 -14.38 13.16
N SER A 278 3.58 -15.16 13.48
CA SER A 278 4.98 -14.79 13.33
C SER A 278 5.28 -14.42 11.87
N ASP A 279 5.40 -13.12 11.59
CA ASP A 279 5.95 -12.64 10.32
C ASP A 279 7.44 -13.04 10.29
N ASP A 280 7.77 -14.05 9.48
CA ASP A 280 9.12 -14.26 8.97
C ASP A 280 9.42 -13.13 7.98
N ASP A 281 9.88 -11.99 8.52
CA ASP A 281 10.45 -10.91 7.72
C ASP A 281 11.79 -11.38 7.14
N GLU A 282 11.75 -11.82 5.89
CA GLU A 282 12.93 -11.99 5.03
C GLU A 282 13.49 -10.60 4.66
N ALA A 283 14.13 -9.96 5.65
CA ALA A 283 14.93 -8.77 5.45
C ALA A 283 16.30 -9.18 4.89
N GLY A 284 16.50 -8.94 3.59
CA GLY A 284 17.79 -9.10 2.94
C GLY A 284 18.87 -8.24 3.61
N GLY A 285 19.82 -8.90 4.25
CA GLY A 285 21.05 -8.29 4.78
C GLY A 285 22.28 -8.85 4.08
N GLU A 286 22.99 -8.00 3.35
CA GLU A 286 24.44 -8.08 3.08
C GLU A 286 24.99 -6.73 3.55
N GLY A 287 25.72 -6.63 4.67
CA GLY A 287 27.17 -6.86 4.78
C GLY A 287 27.86 -5.49 4.77
N GLU A 288 28.45 -4.97 5.85
CA GLU A 288 29.81 -5.21 6.41
C GLU A 288 29.86 -4.36 7.71
N GLY A 289 30.61 -4.62 8.79
CA GLY A 289 31.81 -5.39 9.05
C GLY A 289 32.54 -4.65 10.18
N GLY A 290 33.01 -5.34 11.22
CA GLY A 290 33.76 -4.69 12.30
C GLY A 290 33.88 -5.56 13.56
N GLY A 291 34.80 -6.52 13.51
CA GLY A 291 35.11 -7.36 14.67
C GLY A 291 35.85 -6.61 15.79
N LYS A 292 35.71 -7.13 17.01
CA LYS A 292 36.81 -7.24 17.98
C LYS A 292 36.47 -8.23 19.09
N ASP A 293 37.36 -9.20 19.22
CA ASP A 293 37.43 -10.19 20.28
C ASP A 293 37.64 -9.58 21.68
N GLY A 294 37.15 -10.28 22.71
CA GLY A 294 37.84 -10.29 24.01
C GLY A 294 37.01 -10.49 25.28
N LYS A 295 37.04 -11.74 25.79
CA LYS A 295 37.07 -12.19 27.22
C LYS A 295 35.84 -11.86 28.11
N GLY A 296 35.10 -12.87 28.61
CA GLY A 296 35.37 -13.60 29.89
C GLY A 296 34.83 -12.77 31.08
N GLU A 297 33.81 -13.14 31.85
CA GLU A 297 33.59 -14.32 32.71
C GLU A 297 32.13 -14.27 33.25
N PRO A 298 31.52 -15.38 33.72
CA PRO A 298 30.16 -15.41 34.29
C PRO A 298 30.16 -15.46 35.82
N ARG A 299 29.18 -14.81 36.48
CA ARG A 299 28.72 -14.99 37.88
C ARG A 299 27.53 -14.02 38.09
N GLY A 300 26.45 -14.32 38.80
CA GLY A 300 26.14 -15.46 39.64
C GLY A 300 24.61 -15.60 39.81
N LYS A 301 24.23 -16.81 40.21
CA LYS A 301 22.91 -17.16 40.72
C LYS A 301 22.70 -16.45 42.06
N ASP A 302 21.49 -15.94 42.28
CA ASP A 302 20.89 -15.93 43.62
C ASP A 302 19.51 -16.57 43.53
N VAL A 303 19.39 -17.67 44.27
CA VAL A 303 18.18 -18.40 44.60
C VAL A 303 18.05 -18.23 46.11
N ASP A 304 16.91 -17.72 46.56
CA ASP A 304 16.24 -18.02 47.84
C ASP A 304 14.96 -17.14 47.86
N GLY A 305 13.75 -17.60 48.21
CA GLY A 305 13.35 -18.80 48.93
C GLY A 305 12.72 -18.42 50.27
N ASP A 306 11.40 -18.18 50.31
CA ASP A 306 10.46 -18.50 51.43
C ASP A 306 9.07 -17.95 51.09
N LYS A 307 8.03 -18.75 50.85
CA LYS A 307 7.16 -19.54 51.76
C LYS A 307 6.22 -18.72 52.67
N LYS A 308 4.93 -19.08 52.54
CA LYS A 308 3.93 -19.31 53.61
C LYS A 308 3.33 -18.07 54.32
N ASP A 309 2.07 -17.97 54.72
CA ASP A 309 0.94 -18.89 55.05
C ASP A 309 -0.38 -18.06 54.88
N GLU A 310 -1.46 -18.60 54.31
CA GLU A 310 -2.68 -19.17 54.94
C GLU A 310 -3.74 -18.19 55.52
N ASP A 311 -5.00 -18.66 55.42
CA ASP A 311 -6.27 -18.24 56.02
C ASP A 311 -6.95 -16.94 55.53
N GLY A 312 -8.24 -16.92 55.15
CA GLY A 312 -9.33 -17.85 55.46
C GLY A 312 -10.40 -17.13 56.29
N ARG A 313 -11.47 -16.63 55.67
CA ARG A 313 -12.74 -16.42 56.37
C ARG A 313 -13.95 -16.37 55.44
N LYS A 314 -14.78 -17.41 55.56
CA LYS A 314 -16.22 -17.42 55.27
C LYS A 314 -16.96 -16.66 56.38
N ASP A 315 -18.10 -16.05 56.04
CA ASP A 315 -19.34 -15.94 56.85
C ASP A 315 -20.37 -15.21 55.95
N THR A 316 -21.38 -15.86 55.35
CA THR A 316 -22.72 -16.27 55.85
C THR A 316 -23.68 -15.13 56.27
N ASN A 317 -24.71 -14.89 55.45
CA ASN A 317 -26.16 -14.70 55.77
C ASN A 317 -26.83 -14.16 54.48
N ARG A 318 -27.84 -14.72 53.82
CA ARG A 318 -29.14 -15.37 54.15
C ARG A 318 -30.17 -14.45 54.82
N THR A 319 -31.38 -14.52 54.23
CA THR A 319 -32.72 -13.94 54.52
C THR A 319 -33.01 -12.60 53.83
N GLY A 320 -34.15 -12.33 53.19
CA GLY A 320 -35.40 -13.06 52.94
C GLY A 320 -36.54 -12.06 52.58
N GLY A 321 -37.57 -12.52 51.87
CA GLY A 321 -38.90 -11.86 51.67
C GLY A 321 -38.96 -10.82 50.53
N ALA A 322 -39.74 -11.00 49.46
CA ALA A 322 -41.22 -10.95 49.36
C ALA A 322 -41.80 -9.60 49.82
N ASP A 323 -42.31 -8.76 48.91
CA ASP A 323 -43.75 -8.62 48.63
C ASP A 323 -44.08 -7.52 47.58
N GLU A 324 -45.21 -7.72 46.90
CA GLU A 324 -46.16 -6.79 46.25
C GLU A 324 -45.76 -5.35 45.85
N THR A 325 -45.83 -5.03 44.55
CA THR A 325 -46.94 -4.29 43.85
C THR A 325 -46.62 -4.04 42.38
#